data_AF-X1HNK4-F1
#
_entry.id   AF-X1HNK4-F1
#
_cell.length_a   1.000
_cell.length_b   1.000
_cell.length_c   1.000
_cell.angle_alpha   90.00
_cell.angle_beta   90.00
_cell.angle_gamma   90.00
#
_symmetry.space_group_name_H-M   'P 1'
#
loop_
_entity.id
_entity.type
_entity.pdbx_description
1 polymer ?
#
loop_
_entity_poly.entity_id
_entity_poly.type
_entity_poly.pdbx_seq_one_letter_code
_entity_poly.pdbx_strand_id
1 'polypeptide(L)'
;MANRILDSIARIEEKLKTVPPEKVESLSRTLKTDLTELIAYQNLQAAAFACGKLTEDEAMSLYRLYGGELPLPEKFDKLSLAEKIVATQTAAELAKMNICNIL
;
A
#
# COMPACT_ATOMS: atom_id res chain seq x y z
N MET A 1 -10.66 -1.81 -16.50
CA MET A 1 -11.33 -1.48 -15.22
C MET A 1 -10.49 -0.40 -14.55
N ALA A 2 -11.06 0.59 -13.86
CA ALA A 2 -10.24 1.59 -13.18
C ALA A 2 -9.48 0.94 -12.00
N ASN A 3 -8.19 1.21 -11.88
CA ASN A 3 -7.36 0.65 -10.82
C ASN A 3 -7.55 1.47 -9.55
N ARG A 4 -8.24 0.90 -8.55
CA ARG A 4 -8.62 1.63 -7.33
C ARG A 4 -7.42 2.05 -6.49
N ILE A 5 -6.27 1.38 -6.64
CA ILE A 5 -5.02 1.73 -5.95
C ILE A 5 -4.47 3.04 -6.50
N LEU A 6 -4.34 3.15 -7.83
CA LEU A 6 -3.87 4.36 -8.50
C LEU A 6 -4.83 5.54 -8.27
N ASP A 7 -6.14 5.29 -8.36
CA ASP A 7 -7.16 6.32 -8.06
C ASP A 7 -7.08 6.81 -6.60
N SER A 8 -6.72 5.91 -5.67
CA SER A 8 -6.54 6.28 -4.26
C SER A 8 -5.28 7.09 -4.04
N ILE A 9 -4.18 6.77 -4.74
CA ILE A 9 -2.94 7.56 -4.69
C ILE A 9 -3.23 8.99 -5.15
N ALA A 10 -3.82 9.16 -6.33
CA ALA A 10 -4.14 10.50 -6.86
C ALA A 10 -5.05 11.30 -5.90
N ARG A 11 -6.06 10.65 -5.30
CA ARG A 11 -6.93 11.31 -4.31
C ARG A 11 -6.18 11.72 -3.04
N ILE A 12 -5.22 10.94 -2.58
CA ILE A 12 -4.42 11.29 -1.40
C ILE A 12 -3.42 12.39 -1.75
N GLU A 13 -2.81 12.38 -2.93
CA GLU A 13 -1.95 13.48 -3.40
C GLU A 13 -2.68 14.82 -3.38
N GLU A 14 -3.91 14.89 -3.90
CA GLU A 14 -4.71 16.12 -3.86
C GLU A 14 -5.02 16.55 -2.41
N LYS A 15 -5.33 15.59 -1.52
CA LYS A 15 -5.57 15.91 -0.11
C LYS A 15 -4.33 16.48 0.57
N LEU A 16 -3.16 15.90 0.31
CA LEU A 16 -1.89 16.33 0.91
C LEU A 16 -1.53 17.78 0.57
N LYS A 17 -1.96 18.31 -0.58
CA LYS A 17 -1.79 19.74 -0.94
C LYS A 17 -2.49 20.69 0.02
N THR A 18 -3.52 20.23 0.73
CA THR A 18 -4.28 21.02 1.71
C THR A 18 -3.77 20.84 3.14
N VAL A 19 -2.83 19.91 3.37
CA VAL A 19 -2.25 19.63 4.68
C VAL A 19 -1.03 20.53 4.90
N PRO A 20 -0.85 21.11 6.10
CA PRO A 20 0.34 21.91 6.41
C PRO A 20 1.65 21.13 6.19
N PRO A 21 2.68 21.74 5.57
CA PRO A 21 3.94 21.05 5.22
C PRO A 21 4.60 20.35 6.41
N GLU A 22 4.54 20.93 7.60
CA GLU A 22 5.12 20.37 8.82
C GLU A 22 4.46 19.04 9.22
N LYS A 23 3.15 18.89 8.97
CA LYS A 23 2.43 17.64 9.23
C LYS A 23 2.72 16.59 8.16
N VAL A 24 2.87 17.01 6.91
CA VAL A 24 3.27 16.15 5.80
C VAL A 24 4.66 15.55 6.07
N GLU A 25 5.61 16.38 6.48
CA GLU A 25 6.97 15.94 6.79
C GLU A 25 7.01 15.03 8.02
N SER A 26 6.29 15.40 9.09
CA SER A 26 6.17 14.56 10.28
C SER A 26 5.62 13.17 9.94
N LEU A 27 4.53 13.11 9.17
CA LEU A 27 3.89 11.86 8.77
C LEU A 27 4.82 11.01 7.87
N SER A 28 5.56 11.65 6.96
CA SER A 28 6.53 10.96 6.10
C SER A 28 7.70 10.36 6.88
N ARG A 29 8.09 10.94 8.01
CA ARG A 29 9.15 10.39 8.88
C ARG A 29 8.67 9.22 9.72
N THR A 30 7.38 9.18 10.06
CA THR A 30 6.77 8.11 10.87
C THR A 30 6.34 6.90 10.06
N LEU A 31 5.99 7.08 8.78
CA LEU A 31 5.63 6.02 7.86
C LEU A 31 6.88 5.31 7.34
N LYS A 32 7.49 4.55 8.24
CA LYS A 32 8.54 3.58 7.95
C LYS A 32 7.99 2.18 8.06
N THR A 33 8.67 1.25 7.41
CA THR A 33 8.33 -0.15 7.48
C THR A 33 9.61 -0.98 7.49
N ASP A 34 9.52 -2.22 7.92
CA ASP A 34 10.64 -3.17 7.85
C ASP A 34 10.38 -4.29 6.83
N LEU A 35 11.38 -5.14 6.63
CA LEU A 35 11.31 -6.27 5.69
C LEU A 35 10.18 -7.24 6.06
N THR A 36 9.95 -7.47 7.35
CA THR A 36 8.93 -8.42 7.83
C THR A 36 7.54 -7.91 7.51
N GLU A 37 7.30 -6.62 7.76
CA GLU A 37 6.03 -5.95 7.43
C GLU A 37 5.77 -5.95 5.91
N LEU A 38 6.79 -5.63 5.09
CA LEU A 38 6.63 -5.63 3.63
C LEU A 38 6.31 -7.04 3.09
N ILE A 39 6.96 -8.08 3.61
CA ILE A 39 6.64 -9.47 3.27
C ILE A 39 5.19 -9.79 3.68
N ALA A 40 4.76 -9.37 4.87
CA ALA A 40 3.39 -9.57 5.31
C ALA A 40 2.38 -8.86 4.39
N TYR A 41 2.69 -7.63 3.95
CA TYR A 41 1.86 -6.88 3.01
C TYR A 41 1.74 -7.58 1.65
N GLN A 42 2.86 -8.11 1.12
CA GLN A 42 2.84 -8.89 -0.12
C GLN A 42 2.03 -10.19 0.02
N ASN A 43 2.14 -10.88 1.15
CA ASN A 43 1.34 -12.09 1.39
C ASN A 43 -0.16 -11.79 1.44
N LEU A 44 -0.55 -10.71 2.12
CA LEU A 44 -1.95 -10.25 2.16
C LEU A 44 -2.45 -9.87 0.76
N GLN A 45 -1.63 -9.17 -0.01
CA GLN A 45 -1.94 -8.80 -1.40
C GLN A 45 -2.11 -10.05 -2.28
N ALA A 46 -1.21 -11.02 -2.17
CA ALA A 46 -1.26 -12.25 -2.94
C ALA A 46 -2.52 -13.07 -2.60
N ALA A 47 -2.83 -13.22 -1.31
CA ALA A 47 -4.05 -13.89 -0.84
C ALA A 47 -5.32 -13.17 -1.34
N ALA A 48 -5.36 -11.85 -1.26
CA ALA A 48 -6.49 -11.06 -1.73
C ALA A 48 -6.70 -11.14 -3.24
N PHE A 49 -5.63 -11.21 -4.01
CA PHE A 49 -5.69 -11.48 -5.44
C PHE A 49 -6.21 -12.90 -5.73
N ALA A 50 -5.64 -13.91 -5.08
CA ALA A 50 -6.06 -15.31 -5.25
C ALA A 50 -7.54 -15.53 -4.91
N CYS A 51 -8.09 -14.77 -3.95
CA CYS A 51 -9.50 -14.81 -3.57
C CYS A 51 -10.39 -13.80 -4.33
N GLY A 52 -9.89 -13.22 -5.43
CA GLY A 52 -10.65 -12.35 -6.33
C GLY A 52 -11.07 -11.01 -5.75
N LYS A 53 -10.45 -10.57 -4.65
CA LYS A 53 -10.72 -9.27 -4.01
C LYS A 53 -9.98 -8.14 -4.72
N LEU A 54 -8.82 -8.44 -5.27
CA LEU A 54 -8.03 -7.56 -6.12
C LEU A 54 -8.12 -8.01 -7.57
N THR A 55 -8.19 -7.06 -8.48
CA THR A 55 -7.89 -7.30 -9.90
C THR A 55 -6.38 -7.46 -10.08
N GLU A 56 -5.96 -8.01 -11.22
CA GLU A 56 -4.54 -8.17 -11.56
C GLU A 56 -3.79 -6.83 -11.54
N ASP A 57 -4.38 -5.78 -12.12
CA ASP A 57 -3.78 -4.44 -12.15
C ASP A 57 -3.55 -3.86 -10.74
N GLU A 58 -4.50 -4.09 -9.83
CA GLU A 58 -4.41 -3.64 -8.43
C GLU A 58 -3.37 -4.44 -7.65
N ALA A 59 -3.39 -5.76 -7.82
CA ALA A 59 -2.40 -6.67 -7.25
C ALA A 59 -0.98 -6.29 -7.68
N MET A 60 -0.76 -6.05 -8.97
CA MET A 60 0.53 -5.63 -9.51
C MET A 60 0.95 -4.25 -9.04
N SER A 61 0.01 -3.33 -8.86
CA SER A 61 0.30 -2.00 -8.33
C SER A 61 0.78 -2.08 -6.89
N LEU A 62 0.05 -2.80 -6.03
CA LEU A 62 0.46 -3.05 -4.64
C LEU A 62 1.78 -3.80 -4.55
N TYR A 63 1.99 -4.84 -5.36
CA TYR A 63 3.24 -5.58 -5.41
C TYR A 63 4.46 -4.68 -5.66
N ARG A 64 4.34 -3.74 -6.61
CA ARG A 64 5.39 -2.75 -6.90
C ARG A 64 5.61 -1.78 -5.74
N LEU A 65 4.55 -1.31 -5.11
CA LEU A 65 4.65 -0.45 -3.92
C LEU A 65 5.35 -1.16 -2.76
N TYR A 66 5.12 -2.46 -2.57
CA TYR A 66 5.78 -3.23 -1.53
C TYR A 66 7.22 -3.64 -1.87
N GLY A 67 7.77 -3.18 -3.00
CA GLY A 67 9.18 -3.40 -3.39
C GLY A 67 9.41 -4.52 -4.42
N GLY A 68 8.34 -5.15 -4.90
CA GLY A 68 8.39 -6.20 -5.91
C GLY A 68 9.13 -7.45 -5.43
N GLU A 69 9.97 -8.05 -6.27
CA GLU A 69 10.67 -9.31 -5.97
C GLU A 69 11.55 -9.23 -4.73
N LEU A 70 12.05 -8.03 -4.42
CA LEU A 70 12.88 -7.76 -3.25
C LEU A 70 12.23 -6.63 -2.44
N PRO A 71 11.39 -6.98 -1.43
CA PRO A 71 10.67 -6.02 -0.57
C PRO A 71 11.61 -5.33 0.43
N LEU A 72 12.51 -4.50 -0.11
CA LEU A 72 13.53 -3.78 0.65
C LEU A 72 12.93 -2.50 1.26
N PRO A 73 13.05 -2.27 2.58
CA PRO A 73 12.60 -1.03 3.23
C PRO A 73 13.07 0.25 2.54
N GLU A 74 14.28 0.25 2.00
CA GLU A 74 14.88 1.39 1.30
C GLU A 74 14.15 1.74 0.01
N LYS A 75 13.47 0.78 -0.63
CA LYS A 75 12.60 1.04 -1.78
C LYS A 75 11.30 1.68 -1.34
N PHE A 76 10.71 1.16 -0.26
CA PHE A 76 9.50 1.71 0.32
C PHE A 76 9.72 3.15 0.79
N ASP A 77 10.87 3.43 1.41
CA ASP A 77 11.23 4.76 1.90
C ASP A 77 11.34 5.82 0.80
N LYS A 78 11.63 5.41 -0.45
CA LYS A 78 11.71 6.30 -1.62
C LYS A 78 10.36 6.62 -2.25
N LEU A 79 9.30 5.93 -1.87
CA LEU A 79 7.95 6.22 -2.36
C LEU A 79 7.48 7.60 -1.90
N SER A 80 6.58 8.19 -2.68
CA SER A 80 5.85 9.38 -2.24
C SER A 80 5.04 9.09 -0.98
N LEU A 81 4.72 10.13 -0.20
CA LEU A 81 3.90 9.96 0.99
C LEU A 81 2.52 9.38 0.66
N ALA A 82 1.92 9.77 -0.47
CA ALA A 82 0.62 9.24 -0.89
C ALA A 82 0.69 7.73 -1.16
N GLU A 83 1.71 7.28 -1.87
CA GLU A 83 1.98 5.86 -2.09
C GLU A 83 2.16 5.08 -0.78
N LYS A 84 2.96 5.60 0.16
CA LYS A 84 3.15 4.98 1.48
C LYS A 84 1.84 4.87 2.26
N ILE A 85 1.02 5.92 2.24
CA ILE A 85 -0.28 5.93 2.91
C ILE A 85 -1.20 4.88 2.27
N VAL A 86 -1.34 4.85 0.95
CA VAL A 86 -2.20 3.87 0.27
C VAL A 86 -1.71 2.45 0.53
N ALA A 87 -0.41 2.21 0.44
CA ALA A 87 0.20 0.90 0.66
C ALA A 87 -0.08 0.36 2.07
N THR A 88 0.12 1.20 3.09
CA THR A 88 -0.11 0.82 4.51
C THR A 88 -1.59 0.72 4.85
N GLN A 89 -2.43 1.63 4.38
CA GLN A 89 -3.89 1.55 4.59
C GLN A 89 -4.47 0.31 3.94
N THR A 90 -4.08 0.02 2.69
CA THR A 90 -4.57 -1.17 1.99
C THR A 90 -4.14 -2.44 2.71
N ALA A 91 -2.88 -2.54 3.13
CA ALA A 91 -2.41 -3.70 3.90
C ALA A 91 -3.18 -3.86 5.22
N ALA A 92 -3.42 -2.77 5.96
CA ALA A 92 -4.19 -2.80 7.20
C ALA A 92 -5.64 -3.23 6.98
N GLU A 93 -6.27 -2.81 5.88
CA GLU A 93 -7.62 -3.24 5.53
C GLU A 93 -7.63 -4.72 5.13
N LEU A 94 -6.69 -5.17 4.30
CA LEU A 94 -6.56 -6.59 3.94
C LEU A 94 -6.34 -7.47 5.19
N ALA A 95 -5.52 -7.03 6.15
CA ALA A 95 -5.28 -7.76 7.39
C ALA A 95 -6.53 -7.93 8.27
N LYS A 96 -7.50 -6.99 8.17
CA LYS A 96 -8.79 -7.07 8.90
C LYS A 96 -9.85 -7.84 8.13
N MET A 97 -9.70 -7.95 6.81
CA MET A 97 -10.67 -8.64 5.97
C MET A 97 -10.60 -10.14 6.23
N ASN A 98 -11.76 -10.80 6.26
CA ASN A 98 -11.80 -12.25 6.07
C ASN A 98 -11.57 -12.54 4.58
N ILE A 99 -10.30 -12.53 4.16
CA ILE A 99 -9.89 -12.48 2.75
C ILE A 99 -10.51 -13.64 1.95
N CYS A 100 -10.56 -14.82 2.57
CA CYS A 100 -11.19 -16.00 2.02
C CYS A 100 -12.07 -16.63 3.13
N ASN A 101 -13.40 -16.66 2.93
CA ASN A 101 -14.33 -17.38 3.81
C ASN A 101 -14.28 -18.91 3.60
N ILE A 102 -13.12 -19.45 3.21
CA ILE A 102 -12.96 -20.85 2.84
C ILE A 102 -11.77 -21.42 3.62
N LEU A 103 -11.95 -21.52 4.94
CA LEU A 103 -11.39 -22.56 5.80
C LEU A 103 -12.42 -22.82 6.91
#